data_AF-A0A5N6ZHC4-F1
#
_entry.id   AF-A0A5N6ZHC4-F1
#
_cell.length_a   1.000
_cell.length_b   1.000
_cell.length_c   1.000
_cell.angle_alpha   90.00
_cell.angle_beta   90.00
_cell.angle_gamma   90.00
#
_symmetry.space_group_name_H-M   'P 1'
#
loop_
_entity.id
_entity.type
_entity.pdbx_description
1 polymer ?
#
loop_
_entity_poly.entity_id
_entity_poly.type
_entity_poly.pdbx_seq_one_letter_code
_entity_poly.pdbx_strand_id
1 'polypeptide(L)' 'MSGSKVYVGNLSWGTSDESLRQTFSEFGQVVDSIVMKDRETGRSRGFGFVTFSNEQEAEAAINGLNEQ' A
#
# COMPACT_ATOMS: atom_id res chain seq x y z
N MET A 1 -5.46 -17.60 5.86
CA MET A 1 -6.30 -16.39 5.73
C MET A 1 -5.36 -15.27 5.32
N SER A 2 -5.06 -15.17 4.03
CA SER A 2 -3.94 -14.35 3.55
C SER A 2 -4.24 -13.78 2.16
N GLY A 3 -5.38 -13.08 2.02
CA GLY A 3 -5.81 -12.48 0.75
C GLY A 3 -5.86 -10.95 0.75
N SER A 4 -5.90 -10.32 1.92
CA SER A 4 -6.19 -8.88 2.04
C SER A 4 -4.95 -7.98 2.03
N LYS A 5 -3.72 -8.54 1.97
CA LYS A 5 -2.48 -7.75 2.02
C LYS A 5 -1.86 -7.61 0.64
N VAL A 6 -1.71 -6.37 0.20
CA VAL A 6 -1.11 -5.96 -1.07
C VAL A 6 0.30 -5.42 -0.85
N TYR A 7 1.23 -5.86 -1.68
CA TYR A 7 2.57 -5.29 -1.77
C TYR A 7 2.57 -4.15 -2.79
N VAL A 8 3.16 -3.01 -2.42
CA VAL A 8 3.24 -1.84 -3.29
C VAL A 8 4.71 -1.47 -3.46
N GLY A 9 5.24 -1.68 -4.66
CA GLY A 9 6.61 -1.34 -5.02
C GLY A 9 6.68 -0.01 -5.79
N ASN A 10 7.92 0.44 -6.07
CA ASN A 10 8.20 1.63 -6.87
C ASN A 10 7.55 2.92 -6.32
N LEU A 11 7.40 3.00 -5.00
CA LEU A 11 6.87 4.19 -4.34
C LEU A 11 7.87 5.34 -4.43
N SER A 12 7.35 6.54 -4.68
CA SER A 12 8.14 7.77 -4.58
C SER A 12 8.73 7.90 -3.17
N TRP A 13 9.92 8.50 -3.07
CA TRP A 13 10.57 8.71 -1.77
C TRP A 13 9.79 9.66 -0.85
N GLY A 14 8.89 10.46 -1.41
CA GLY A 14 7.96 11.31 -0.67
C GLY A 14 6.66 10.60 -0.24
N THR A 15 6.41 9.38 -0.71
CA THR A 15 5.21 8.62 -0.33
C THR A 15 5.26 8.29 1.15
N SER A 16 4.22 8.73 1.85
CA SER A 16 3.99 8.46 3.27
C SER A 16 2.90 7.41 3.45
N ASP A 17 2.84 6.85 4.65
CA ASP A 17 1.84 5.86 5.06
C ASP A 17 0.41 6.38 4.81
N GLU A 18 0.17 7.65 5.12
CA GLU A 18 -1.11 8.33 4.89
C GLU A 18 -1.45 8.51 3.41
N SER A 19 -0.49 8.94 2.58
CA SER A 19 -0.74 9.06 1.13
C SER A 19 -1.02 7.69 0.49
N LEU A 20 -0.30 6.65 0.94
CA LEU A 20 -0.54 5.29 0.49
C LEU A 20 -1.95 4.83 0.89
N ARG A 21 -2.34 5.08 2.14
CA ARG A 21 -3.70 4.80 2.62
C ARG A 21 -4.74 5.53 1.77
N GLN A 22 -4.57 6.83 1.52
CA GLN A 22 -5.54 7.62 0.76
C GLN A 22 -5.73 7.09 -0.66
N THR A 23 -4.64 6.83 -1.39
CA THR A 23 -4.70 6.27 -2.74
C THR A 23 -5.40 4.91 -2.75
N PHE A 24 -5.08 4.04 -1.81
CA PHE A 24 -5.67 2.70 -1.76
C PHE A 24 -7.10 2.69 -1.17
N SER A 25 -7.50 3.74 -0.44
CA SER A 25 -8.87 3.86 0.10
C SER A 25 -9.93 4.07 -0.97
N GLU A 26 -9.54 4.43 -2.20
CA GLU A 26 -10.46 4.51 -3.35
C GLU A 26 -10.95 3.13 -3.80
N PHE A 27 -10.18 2.07 -3.52
CA PHE A 27 -10.49 0.69 -3.91
C PHE A 27 -11.21 -0.09 -2.80
N GLY A 28 -11.17 0.40 -1.55
CA GLY A 28 -11.73 -0.33 -0.42
C GLY A 28 -11.35 0.22 0.96
N GLN A 29 -11.78 -0.48 2.01
CA GLN A 29 -11.45 -0.11 3.37
C GLN A 29 -10.04 -0.58 3.75
N VAL A 30 -9.09 0.36 3.77
CA VAL A 30 -7.73 0.10 4.26
C VAL A 30 -7.72 -0.03 5.77
N VAL A 31 -7.40 -1.23 6.26
CA VAL A 31 -7.20 -1.55 7.67
C VAL A 31 -5.84 -1.04 8.14
N ASP A 32 -4.80 -1.31 7.35
CA ASP A 32 -3.42 -0.93 7.69
C ASP A 32 -2.64 -0.54 6.43
N SER A 33 -1.67 0.37 6.59
CA SER A 33 -0.83 0.86 5.49
C SER A 33 0.52 1.26 6.06
N ILE A 34 1.58 0.66 5.54
CA ILE A 34 2.94 0.91 6.01
C ILE A 34 3.92 1.04 4.85
N VAL A 35 4.59 2.18 4.78
CA VAL A 35 5.73 2.44 3.92
C VAL A 35 6.97 2.01 4.67
N MET A 36 7.72 1.09 4.07
CA MET A 36 8.95 0.61 4.67
C MET A 36 10.01 1.71 4.55
N LYS A 37 10.44 2.22 5.70
CA LYS A 37 11.48 3.24 5.80
C LYS A 37 12.77 2.63 6.34
N ASP A 38 13.88 3.16 5.88
CA ASP A 38 15.21 2.86 6.38
C ASP A 38 15.33 3.35 7.83
N ARG A 39 15.82 2.50 8.74
CA ARG A 39 15.83 2.81 10.17
C ARG A 39 16.92 3.80 10.57
N GLU A 40 17.99 3.91 9.77
CA GLU A 40 19.11 4.81 10.06
C GLU A 40 18.86 6.20 9.51
N THR A 41 18.30 6.29 8.30
CA THR A 41 18.09 7.55 7.57
C THR A 41 16.65 8.06 7.64
N GLY A 42 15.69 7.22 8.05
CA GLY A 42 14.26 7.53 8.03
C GLY A 42 13.64 7.62 6.63
N ARG A 43 14.42 7.36 5.56
CA ARG A 43 13.99 7.52 4.17
C ARG A 43 13.15 6.34 3.72
N SER A 44 12.17 6.58 2.85
CA SER A 44 11.41 5.50 2.21
C SER A 44 12.34 4.57 1.43
N ARG A 45 12.12 3.26 1.56
CA ARG A 45 12.82 2.22 0.79
C ARG A 45 12.19 2.02 -0.60
N GLY A 46 11.19 2.82 -0.96
CA GLY A 46 10.51 2.75 -2.25
C GLY A 46 9.48 1.61 -2.33
N PHE A 47 9.06 1.05 -1.20
CA PHE A 47 8.01 0.04 -1.15
C PHE A 47 7.23 0.08 0.17
N GLY A 48 6.05 -0.50 0.17
CA GLY A 48 5.16 -0.58 1.32
C GLY A 48 4.17 -1.74 1.20
N PHE A 49 3.34 -1.87 2.22
CA PHE A 49 2.26 -2.84 2.28
C PHE A 49 0.96 -2.15 2.64
N VAL A 50 -0.12 -2.58 2.02
CA VAL A 50 -1.49 -2.15 2.33
C VAL A 50 -2.28 -3.38 2.70
N THR A 51 -3.01 -3.33 3.81
CA THR A 51 -3.90 -4.40 4.26
C THR A 51 -5.33 -3.88 4.21
N PHE A 52 -6.17 -4.53 3.44
CA PHE A 52 -7.59 -4.26 3.29
C PHE A 52 -8.44 -5.06 4.28
N SER A 53 -9.70 -4.66 4.42
CA SER A 53 -10.66 -5.36 5.27
C SER A 53 -11.11 -6.69 4.66
N ASN A 54 -11.07 -6.81 3.34
CA ASN A 54 -11.42 -8.04 2.62
C ASN A 54 -10.47 -8.26 1.41
N GLU A 55 -10.55 -9.47 0.84
CA GLU A 55 -9.70 -9.90 -0.28
C GLU A 55 -10.14 -9.29 -1.61
N GLN A 56 -11.45 -9.06 -1.79
CA GLN A 56 -12.00 -8.47 -3.00
C GLN A 56 -11.51 -7.03 -3.23
N GLU A 57 -11.42 -6.23 -2.17
CA GLU A 57 -10.85 -4.88 -2.19
C GLU A 57 -9.35 -4.90 -2.52
N ALA A 58 -8.62 -5.88 -1.97
CA ALA A 58 -7.20 -6.06 -2.28
C ALA A 58 -7.00 -6.42 -3.77
N GLU A 59 -7.81 -7.34 -4.30
CA GLU A 59 -7.79 -7.69 -5.73
C GLU A 59 -8.17 -6.49 -6.62
N ALA A 60 -9.18 -5.70 -6.23
CA ALA A 60 -9.57 -4.49 -6.95
C ALA A 60 -8.42 -3.48 -7.01
N ALA A 61 -7.72 -3.27 -5.91
CA ALA A 61 -6.55 -2.39 -5.85
C ALA A 61 -5.39 -2.91 -6.71
N ILE A 62 -5.11 -4.22 -6.69
CA ILE A 62 -4.09 -4.83 -7.54
C ILE A 62 -4.45 -4.63 -9.01
N ASN A 63 -5.68 -4.94 -9.40
CA ASN A 63 -6.11 -4.81 -10.79
C ASN A 63 -6.13 -3.35 -11.27
N GLY A 64 -6.52 -2.41 -10.42
CA GLY A 64 -6.58 -0.99 -10.77
C GLY A 64 -5.24 -0.25 -10.81
N LEU A 65 -4.22 -0.75 -10.11
CA LEU A 65 -2.90 -0.08 -10.00
C LEU A 65 -1.78 -0.80 -10.75
N ASN A 66 -1.91 -2.09 -11.06
CA ASN A 66 -0.88 -2.85 -11.77
C ASN A 66 -0.81 -2.54 -13.28
N GLU A 67 -1.73 -1.72 -13.79
CA GLU A 67 -1.76 -1.24 -15.18
C GLU A 67 -1.15 0.17 -15.37
N GLN A 68 -0.51 0.75 -14.35
CA GLN A 68 0.11 2.09 -14.41
C GLN A 68 1.64 2.08 -14.46
#